data_AF-A0A8H2M973-F1
#
_entry.id   AF-A0A8H2M973-F1
#
_cell.length_a   1.000
_cell.length_b   1.000
_cell.length_c   1.000
_cell.angle_alpha   90.00
_cell.angle_beta   90.00
_cell.angle_gamma   90.00
#
_symmetry.space_group_name_H-M   'P 1'
#
loop_
_entity.id
_entity.type
_entity.pdbx_description
1 polymer ?
#
loop_
_entity_poly.entity_id
_entity_poly.type
_entity_poly.pdbx_seq_one_letter_code
_entity_poly.pdbx_strand_id
1 'polypeptide(L)'
;MKTWKNNFTVRLILLMVLGALTGIFASRIKIDELLLSLNRNLEAFYFNHAFTIYLVLPLTLTLLALGAYFRGKKQVTEDLALDRDLLREGSIKRANLYMHLASVFNYFFFILYMATSLHKPDDAFVERIFFALVYFILLAVFLVYFQKRLVDFIHSYRPDLYSDTLSFSYAKKRLESSDEREQLEIYRAGYKAFTILMPSIGVCSLLLFFVSTVHFVGLAPFLLLLVLLSIGLVSFHHYSV
;
A
#
# COMPACT_ATOMS: atom_id res chain seq x y z
N MET A 1 -10.96 30.16 -37.66
CA MET A 1 -10.22 29.68 -36.47
C MET A 1 -10.44 28.18 -36.32
N LYS A 2 -9.50 27.39 -36.83
CA LYS A 2 -9.61 25.93 -37.03
C LYS A 2 -8.82 25.22 -35.92
N THR A 3 -9.53 24.47 -35.08
CA THR A 3 -9.07 23.27 -34.37
C THR A 3 -7.73 23.31 -33.63
N TRP A 4 -7.53 24.24 -32.68
CA TRP A 4 -6.40 24.14 -31.74
C TRP A 4 -6.59 23.08 -30.64
N LYS A 5 -7.82 22.58 -30.46
CA LYS A 5 -8.20 21.88 -29.22
C LYS A 5 -7.76 20.39 -29.15
N ASN A 6 -7.40 19.75 -30.27
CA ASN A 6 -7.16 18.29 -30.33
C ASN A 6 -6.01 17.81 -31.23
N ASN A 7 -5.10 18.67 -31.68
CA ASN A 7 -3.99 18.23 -32.53
C ASN A 7 -2.91 17.52 -31.70
N PHE A 8 -2.79 16.21 -31.86
CA PHE A 8 -1.79 15.34 -31.20
C PHE A 8 -0.38 15.93 -31.26
N THR A 9 0.02 16.46 -32.42
CA THR A 9 1.33 17.08 -32.64
C THR A 9 1.59 18.29 -31.75
N VAL A 10 0.57 19.13 -31.52
CA VAL A 10 0.68 20.32 -30.65
C VAL A 10 0.86 19.90 -29.19
N ARG A 11 0.13 18.85 -28.75
CA ARG A 11 0.30 18.29 -27.40
C ARG A 11 1.68 17.68 -27.21
N LEU A 12 2.20 16.99 -28.24
CA LEU A 12 3.52 16.39 -28.21
C LEU A 12 4.62 17.47 -28.12
N ILE A 13 4.52 18.53 -28.92
CA ILE A 13 5.44 19.67 -28.85
C ILE A 13 5.38 20.35 -27.47
N LEU A 14 4.18 20.55 -26.90
CA LEU A 14 4.03 21.12 -25.56
C LEU A 14 4.66 20.24 -24.48
N LEU A 15 4.51 18.91 -24.56
CA LEU A 15 5.15 17.97 -23.64
C LEU A 15 6.68 17.97 -23.79
N MET A 16 7.20 18.08 -25.01
CA MET A 16 8.64 18.22 -25.25
C MET A 16 9.19 19.52 -24.66
N VAL A 17 8.47 20.64 -24.83
CA VAL A 17 8.87 21.93 -24.25
C VAL A 17 8.79 21.89 -22.73
N LEU A 18 7.75 21.31 -22.13
CA LEU A 18 7.66 21.07 -20.69
C LEU A 18 8.80 20.18 -20.18
N GLY A 19 9.14 19.12 -20.91
CA GLY A 19 10.28 18.24 -20.60
C GLY A 19 11.62 18.99 -20.66
N ALA A 20 11.82 19.82 -21.68
CA ALA A 20 13.02 20.64 -21.82
C ALA A 20 13.12 21.69 -20.70
N LEU A 21 12.02 22.38 -20.38
CA LEU A 21 11.97 23.37 -19.30
C LEU A 21 12.21 22.73 -17.94
N THR A 22 11.58 21.59 -17.65
CA THR A 22 11.82 20.84 -16.41
C THR A 22 13.26 20.34 -16.31
N GLY A 23 13.86 19.90 -17.42
CA GLY A 23 15.29 19.55 -17.47
C GLY A 23 16.22 20.74 -17.21
N ILE A 24 15.95 21.91 -17.81
CA ILE A 24 16.73 23.14 -17.57
C ILE A 24 16.58 23.61 -16.12
N PHE A 25 15.35 23.63 -15.59
CA PHE A 25 15.10 23.97 -14.19
C PHE A 25 15.76 22.99 -13.22
N ALA A 26 15.72 21.69 -13.52
CA ALA A 26 16.39 20.66 -12.72
C ALA A 26 17.92 20.70 -12.81
N SER A 27 18.49 21.31 -13.84
CA SER A 27 19.93 21.58 -13.93
C SER A 27 20.33 22.88 -13.22
N ARG A 28 19.43 23.86 -13.11
CA ARG A 28 19.70 25.17 -12.48
C ARG A 28 19.44 25.17 -10.98
N ILE A 29 18.39 24.48 -10.57
CA ILE A 29 18.16 24.13 -9.17
C ILE A 29 18.98 22.87 -8.95
N LYS A 30 19.85 22.84 -7.94
CA LYS A 30 20.62 21.64 -7.53
C LYS A 30 19.70 20.58 -6.93
N ILE A 31 18.71 20.13 -7.73
CA ILE A 31 17.67 19.17 -7.33
C ILE A 31 18.33 17.83 -6.99
N ASP A 32 19.40 17.49 -7.69
CA ASP A 32 20.28 16.36 -7.39
C ASP A 32 20.85 16.44 -5.96
N GLU A 33 21.44 17.57 -5.56
CA GLU A 33 21.96 17.75 -4.19
C GLU A 33 20.83 17.68 -3.14
N LEU A 34 19.67 18.27 -3.43
CA LEU A 34 18.50 18.21 -2.54
C LEU A 34 18.00 16.76 -2.38
N LEU A 35 17.73 16.06 -3.47
CA LEU A 35 17.26 14.67 -3.47
C LEU A 35 18.27 13.74 -2.80
N LEU A 36 19.56 13.98 -3.03
CA LEU A 36 20.62 13.22 -2.38
C LEU A 36 20.65 13.44 -0.87
N SER A 37 20.54 14.70 -0.43
CA SER A 37 20.50 15.02 1.00
C SER A 37 19.27 14.41 1.68
N LEU A 38 18.11 14.43 1.03
CA LEU A 38 16.90 13.78 1.50
C LEU A 38 17.09 12.27 1.59
N ASN A 39 17.65 11.62 0.56
CA ASN A 39 17.89 10.19 0.58
C ASN A 39 18.83 9.79 1.72
N ARG A 40 19.97 10.48 1.88
CA ARG A 40 20.93 10.21 2.96
C ARG A 40 20.30 10.40 4.35
N ASN A 41 19.52 11.46 4.54
CA ASN A 41 18.83 11.71 5.80
C ASN A 41 17.77 10.66 6.11
N LEU A 42 17.00 10.22 5.10
CA LEU A 42 16.01 9.15 5.24
C LEU A 42 16.66 7.81 5.55
N GLU A 43 17.75 7.48 4.87
CA GLU A 43 18.53 6.28 5.13
C GLU A 43 19.10 6.31 6.55
N ALA A 44 19.77 7.40 6.96
CA ALA A 44 20.29 7.54 8.30
C ALA A 44 19.19 7.43 9.37
N PHE A 45 18.05 8.09 9.15
CA PHE A 45 16.88 7.98 10.03
C PHE A 45 16.39 6.53 10.13
N TYR A 46 16.25 5.85 8.99
CA TYR A 46 15.80 4.46 8.96
C TYR A 46 16.78 3.53 9.67
N PHE A 47 18.08 3.60 9.36
CA PHE A 47 19.08 2.73 10.00
C PHE A 47 19.14 2.92 11.52
N ASN A 48 18.99 4.17 12.00
CA ASN A 48 18.97 4.46 13.44
C ASN A 48 17.73 3.94 14.15
N HIS A 49 16.62 3.77 13.44
CA HIS A 49 15.32 3.37 14.02
C HIS A 49 14.74 2.10 13.40
N ALA A 50 15.55 1.30 12.68
CA ALA A 50 15.04 0.23 11.82
C ALA A 50 14.18 -0.78 12.59
N PHE A 51 14.65 -1.19 13.76
CA PHE A 51 13.94 -2.09 14.64
C PHE A 51 12.63 -1.49 15.17
N THR A 52 12.65 -0.24 15.63
CA THR A 52 11.47 0.47 16.13
C THR A 52 10.42 0.66 15.03
N ILE A 53 10.86 1.03 13.82
CA ILE A 53 9.97 1.20 12.66
C ILE A 53 9.31 -0.14 12.31
N TYR A 54 10.11 -1.21 12.27
CA TYR A 54 9.63 -2.57 12.00
C TYR A 54 8.58 -3.06 13.01
N LEU A 55 8.76 -2.77 14.30
CA LEU A 55 7.77 -3.14 15.31
C LEU A 55 6.53 -2.24 15.25
N VAL A 56 6.72 -0.92 15.27
CA VAL A 56 5.63 0.02 15.54
C VAL A 56 4.71 0.20 14.34
N LEU A 57 5.22 0.31 13.11
CA LEU A 57 4.37 0.61 11.95
C LEU A 57 3.36 -0.50 11.63
N PRO A 58 3.76 -1.78 11.49
CA PRO A 58 2.80 -2.86 11.26
C PRO A 58 1.82 -3.03 12.43
N LEU A 59 2.30 -2.87 13.67
CA LEU A 59 1.46 -2.99 14.87
C LEU A 59 0.39 -1.90 14.92
N THR A 60 0.77 -0.64 14.68
CA THR A 60 -0.18 0.50 14.67
C THR A 60 -1.25 0.33 13.60
N LEU A 61 -0.89 -0.10 12.39
CA LEU A 61 -1.86 -0.43 11.34
C LEU A 61 -2.80 -1.57 11.75
N THR A 62 -2.27 -2.60 12.42
CA THR A 62 -3.07 -3.71 12.95
C THR A 62 -4.05 -3.23 14.02
N LEU A 63 -3.64 -2.33 14.92
CA LEU A 63 -4.50 -1.72 15.93
C LEU A 63 -5.59 -0.83 15.29
N LEU A 64 -5.25 -0.07 14.24
CA LEU A 64 -6.24 0.69 13.47
C LEU A 64 -7.25 -0.23 12.78
N ALA A 65 -6.80 -1.36 12.23
CA ALA A 65 -7.66 -2.38 11.63
C ALA A 65 -8.64 -2.97 12.66
N LEU A 66 -8.15 -3.30 13.86
CA LEU A 66 -8.99 -3.78 14.97
C LEU A 66 -10.02 -2.74 15.40
N GLY A 67 -9.59 -1.48 15.61
CA GLY A 67 -10.48 -0.39 15.98
C GLY A 67 -11.58 -0.16 14.93
N ALA A 68 -11.22 -0.19 13.65
CA ALA A 68 -12.17 -0.07 12.55
C ALA A 68 -13.12 -1.28 12.47
N TYR A 69 -12.64 -2.50 12.71
CA TYR A 69 -13.44 -3.71 12.72
C TYR A 69 -14.47 -3.71 13.85
N PHE A 70 -14.08 -3.42 15.09
CA PHE A 70 -15.03 -3.40 16.22
C PHE A 70 -16.11 -2.33 16.03
N ARG A 71 -15.73 -1.15 15.55
CA ARG A 71 -16.68 -0.08 15.20
C ARG A 71 -17.62 -0.51 14.07
N GLY A 72 -17.09 -1.10 13.01
CA GLY A 72 -17.88 -1.58 11.88
C GLY A 72 -18.81 -2.74 12.24
N LYS A 73 -18.32 -3.69 13.04
CA LYS A 73 -19.11 -4.80 13.54
C LYS A 73 -20.31 -4.30 14.34
N LYS A 74 -20.08 -3.34 15.25
CA LYS A 74 -21.16 -2.71 16.02
C LYS A 74 -22.18 -2.03 15.10
N GLN A 75 -21.73 -1.20 14.16
CA GLN A 75 -22.59 -0.49 13.21
C GLN A 75 -23.45 -1.44 12.38
N VAL A 76 -22.84 -2.47 11.77
CA VAL A 76 -23.56 -3.43 10.93
C VAL A 76 -24.55 -4.27 11.77
N THR A 77 -24.18 -4.65 12.99
CA THR A 77 -25.09 -5.41 13.87
C THR A 77 -26.30 -4.57 14.29
N GLU A 78 -26.10 -3.27 14.56
CA GLU A 78 -27.19 -2.34 14.86
C GLU A 78 -28.11 -2.14 13.65
N ASP A 79 -27.54 -1.98 12.45
CA ASP A 79 -28.32 -1.81 11.22
C ASP A 79 -29.13 -3.08 10.89
N LEU A 80 -28.57 -4.27 11.11
CA LEU A 80 -29.26 -5.55 10.98
C LEU A 80 -30.40 -5.71 12.00
N ALA A 81 -30.20 -5.27 13.24
CA ALA A 81 -31.25 -5.30 14.27
C ALA A 81 -32.41 -4.33 13.97
N LEU A 82 -32.14 -3.27 13.19
CA LEU A 82 -33.12 -2.28 12.75
C LEU A 82 -33.73 -2.60 11.38
N ASP A 83 -33.41 -3.75 10.79
CA ASP A 83 -33.88 -4.19 9.46
C ASP A 83 -33.68 -3.12 8.36
N ARG A 84 -32.50 -2.47 8.36
CA ARG A 84 -32.18 -1.44 7.37
C ARG A 84 -31.76 -2.08 6.05
N ASP A 85 -32.35 -1.59 4.95
CA ASP A 85 -31.98 -2.00 3.59
C ASP A 85 -30.50 -1.73 3.22
N LEU A 86 -29.89 -0.71 3.83
CA LEU A 86 -28.52 -0.29 3.54
C LEU A 86 -27.64 -0.37 4.79
N LEU A 87 -26.72 -1.33 4.80
CA LEU A 87 -25.76 -1.55 5.88
C LEU A 87 -24.57 -0.57 5.79
N ARG A 88 -24.17 -0.02 6.93
CA ARG A 88 -23.02 0.89 7.01
C ARG A 88 -21.69 0.14 7.05
N GLU A 89 -21.24 -0.34 5.90
CA GLU A 89 -20.01 -1.15 5.77
C GLU A 89 -18.70 -0.34 5.74
N GLY A 90 -18.74 0.99 5.73
CA GLY A 90 -17.56 1.83 5.53
C GLY A 90 -16.43 1.58 6.56
N SER A 91 -16.77 1.26 7.80
CA SER A 91 -15.79 0.90 8.83
C SER A 91 -15.17 -0.50 8.61
N ILE A 92 -15.94 -1.45 8.08
CA ILE A 92 -15.45 -2.79 7.68
C ILE A 92 -14.52 -2.68 6.47
N LYS A 93 -14.90 -1.87 5.45
CA LYS A 93 -14.05 -1.59 4.29
C LYS A 93 -12.69 -0.98 4.71
N ARG A 94 -12.69 -0.03 5.65
CA ARG A 94 -11.45 0.55 6.24
C ARG A 94 -10.64 -0.47 7.03
N ALA A 95 -11.28 -1.33 7.82
CA ALA A 95 -10.58 -2.40 8.53
C ALA A 95 -9.84 -3.32 7.55
N ASN A 96 -10.48 -3.65 6.43
CA ASN A 96 -9.86 -4.44 5.38
C ASN A 96 -8.63 -3.74 4.75
N LEU A 97 -8.72 -2.44 4.44
CA LEU A 97 -7.59 -1.64 3.95
C LEU A 97 -6.41 -1.66 4.93
N TYR A 98 -6.65 -1.36 6.21
CA TYR A 98 -5.60 -1.31 7.22
C TYR A 98 -4.94 -2.68 7.42
N MET A 99 -5.70 -3.77 7.30
CA MET A 99 -5.17 -5.12 7.38
C MET A 99 -4.24 -5.46 6.19
N HIS A 100 -4.63 -5.10 4.96
CA HIS A 100 -3.76 -5.27 3.79
C HIS A 100 -2.49 -4.42 3.91
N LEU A 101 -2.60 -3.17 4.37
CA LEU A 101 -1.44 -2.32 4.64
C LEU A 101 -0.55 -2.91 5.74
N ALA A 102 -1.12 -3.39 6.84
CA ALA A 102 -0.38 -4.03 7.92
C ALA A 102 0.41 -5.26 7.43
N SER A 103 -0.20 -6.10 6.58
CA SER A 103 0.46 -7.27 5.98
C SER A 103 1.63 -6.86 5.08
N VAL A 104 1.44 -5.88 4.19
CA VAL A 104 2.51 -5.37 3.33
C VAL A 104 3.64 -4.76 4.16
N PHE A 105 3.31 -3.95 5.15
CA PHE A 105 4.30 -3.29 6.01
C PHE A 105 5.06 -4.30 6.86
N ASN A 106 4.39 -5.32 7.41
CA ASN A 106 5.03 -6.39 8.18
C ASN A 106 6.08 -7.12 7.34
N TYR A 107 5.70 -7.57 6.13
CA TYR A 107 6.61 -8.25 5.21
C TYR A 107 7.76 -7.36 4.76
N PHE A 108 7.44 -6.14 4.32
CA PHE A 108 8.41 -5.22 3.75
C PHE A 108 9.46 -4.78 4.79
N PHE A 109 9.02 -4.33 5.97
CA PHE A 109 9.94 -3.89 7.02
C PHE A 109 10.69 -5.04 7.67
N PHE A 110 10.15 -6.25 7.70
CA PHE A 110 10.89 -7.44 8.11
C PHE A 110 12.09 -7.68 7.20
N ILE A 111 11.88 -7.74 5.88
CA ILE A 111 12.98 -7.95 4.91
C ILE A 111 14.00 -6.83 5.01
N LEU A 112 13.54 -5.59 5.09
CA LEU A 112 14.42 -4.43 5.19
C LEU A 112 15.26 -4.48 6.47
N TYR A 113 14.65 -4.81 7.62
CA TYR A 113 15.35 -4.99 8.88
C TYR A 113 16.37 -6.15 8.85
N MET A 114 16.02 -7.27 8.21
CA MET A 114 16.94 -8.39 8.05
C MET A 114 18.15 -7.99 7.20
N ALA A 115 17.93 -7.28 6.10
CA ALA A 115 18.99 -6.79 5.23
C ALA A 115 19.94 -5.81 5.96
N THR A 116 19.41 -4.92 6.80
CA THR A 116 20.25 -3.98 7.56
C THR A 116 21.01 -4.67 8.68
N SER A 117 20.38 -5.59 9.40
CA SER A 117 21.00 -6.31 10.51
C SER A 117 22.16 -7.19 10.03
N LEU A 118 22.01 -7.86 8.87
CA LEU A 118 23.08 -8.69 8.28
C LEU A 118 24.32 -7.89 7.89
N HIS A 119 24.17 -6.60 7.59
CA HIS A 119 25.29 -5.75 7.17
C HIS A 119 26.16 -5.27 8.34
N LYS A 120 25.60 -5.21 9.55
CA LYS A 120 26.29 -4.77 10.77
C LYS A 120 25.89 -5.66 11.96
N PRO A 121 26.45 -6.87 12.07
CA PRO A 121 26.17 -7.75 13.21
C PRO A 121 26.75 -7.12 14.50
N ASP A 122 25.93 -7.06 15.55
CA ASP A 122 26.35 -6.71 16.92
C ASP A 122 26.32 -7.96 17.83
N ASP A 123 26.78 -7.82 19.07
CA ASP A 123 26.85 -8.95 20.02
C ASP A 123 25.47 -9.55 20.35
N ALA A 124 24.40 -8.75 20.19
CA ALA A 124 23.00 -9.16 20.40
C ALA A 124 22.28 -9.57 19.10
N PHE A 125 23.01 -9.73 18.00
CA PHE A 125 22.46 -9.91 16.65
C PHE A 125 21.56 -11.14 16.54
N VAL A 126 22.00 -12.27 17.09
CA VAL A 126 21.27 -13.55 17.03
C VAL A 126 19.95 -13.46 17.80
N GLU A 127 19.98 -12.87 19.00
CA GLU A 127 18.79 -12.69 19.83
C GLU A 127 17.76 -11.77 19.16
N ARG A 128 18.22 -10.63 18.60
CA ARG A 128 17.35 -9.67 17.92
C ARG A 128 16.73 -10.22 16.64
N ILE A 129 17.48 -10.97 15.85
CA ILE A 129 16.93 -11.65 14.66
C ILE A 129 15.89 -12.69 15.07
N PHE A 130 16.17 -13.48 16.11
CA PHE A 130 15.22 -14.46 16.60
C PHE A 130 13.92 -13.78 17.06
N PHE A 131 14.03 -12.70 17.84
CA PHE A 131 12.87 -11.92 18.26
C PHE A 131 12.10 -11.33 17.07
N ALA A 132 12.80 -10.76 16.08
CA ALA A 132 12.18 -10.22 14.87
C ALA A 132 11.44 -11.32 14.08
N LEU A 133 12.04 -12.49 13.92
CA LEU A 133 11.40 -13.62 13.25
C LEU A 133 10.14 -14.09 13.98
N VAL A 134 10.20 -14.22 15.31
CA VAL A 134 9.05 -14.59 16.13
C VAL A 134 7.94 -13.55 16.00
N TYR A 135 8.27 -12.26 16.09
CA TYR A 135 7.31 -11.18 15.91
C TYR A 135 6.68 -11.19 14.52
N PHE A 136 7.48 -11.36 13.46
CA PHE A 136 7.00 -11.48 12.08
C PHE A 136 5.94 -12.59 11.94
N ILE A 137 6.26 -13.79 12.43
CA ILE A 137 5.39 -14.96 12.34
C ILE A 137 4.12 -14.74 13.14
N LEU A 138 4.23 -14.28 14.39
CA LEU A 138 3.07 -14.03 15.26
C LEU A 138 2.13 -13.00 14.65
N LEU A 139 2.67 -11.89 14.14
CA LEU A 139 1.85 -10.85 13.51
C LEU A 139 1.24 -11.34 12.19
N ALA A 140 1.97 -12.10 11.37
CA ALA A 140 1.44 -12.67 10.13
C ALA A 140 0.29 -13.65 10.39
N VAL A 141 0.46 -14.57 11.34
CA VAL A 141 -0.60 -15.51 11.75
C VAL A 141 -1.80 -14.76 12.31
N PHE A 142 -1.57 -13.73 13.14
CA PHE A 142 -2.63 -12.89 13.65
C PHE A 142 -3.40 -12.19 12.52
N LEU A 143 -2.72 -11.60 11.54
CA LEU A 143 -3.33 -10.92 10.41
C LEU A 143 -4.15 -11.88 9.55
N VAL A 144 -3.67 -13.10 9.29
CA VAL A 144 -4.41 -14.13 8.55
C VAL A 144 -5.66 -14.57 9.33
N TYR A 145 -5.52 -14.83 10.63
CA TYR A 145 -6.65 -15.17 11.50
C TYR A 145 -7.68 -14.03 11.54
N PHE A 146 -7.21 -12.80 11.65
CA PHE A 146 -8.08 -11.62 11.67
C PHE A 146 -8.78 -11.39 10.34
N GLN A 147 -8.10 -11.66 9.22
CA GLN A 147 -8.70 -11.62 7.89
C GLN A 147 -9.80 -12.66 7.73
N LYS A 148 -9.56 -13.89 8.19
CA LYS A 148 -10.60 -14.93 8.24
C LYS A 148 -11.80 -14.45 9.05
N ARG A 149 -11.58 -13.92 10.25
CA ARG A 149 -12.64 -13.41 11.13
C ARG A 149 -13.44 -12.25 10.51
N LEU A 150 -12.79 -11.39 9.75
CA LEU A 150 -13.45 -10.31 9.01
C LEU A 150 -14.34 -10.87 7.90
N VAL A 151 -13.84 -11.85 7.13
CA VAL A 151 -14.60 -12.49 6.04
C VAL A 151 -15.76 -13.31 6.58
N ASP A 152 -15.56 -14.07 7.65
CA ASP A 152 -16.62 -14.83 8.34
C ASP A 152 -17.72 -13.89 8.86
N PHE A 153 -17.35 -12.70 9.34
CA PHE A 153 -18.32 -11.68 9.75
C PHE A 153 -19.12 -11.16 8.55
N ILE A 154 -18.47 -10.88 7.41
CA ILE A 154 -19.19 -10.49 6.19
C ILE A 154 -20.15 -11.59 5.74
N HIS A 155 -19.70 -12.84 5.78
CA HIS A 155 -20.49 -13.99 5.37
C HIS A 155 -21.73 -14.21 6.27
N SER A 156 -21.69 -13.78 7.54
CA SER A 156 -22.84 -13.90 8.45
C SER A 156 -24.08 -13.14 8.02
N TYR A 157 -23.92 -12.04 7.27
CA TYR A 157 -25.03 -11.23 6.75
C TYR A 157 -25.11 -11.23 5.21
N ARG A 158 -24.09 -11.77 4.53
CA ARG A 158 -24.06 -12.04 3.08
C ARG A 158 -23.57 -13.46 2.81
N PRO A 159 -24.46 -14.47 2.99
CA PRO A 159 -24.10 -15.89 2.87
C PRO A 159 -23.85 -16.34 1.42
N ASP A 160 -24.29 -15.55 0.44
CA ASP A 160 -24.05 -15.72 -0.98
C ASP A 160 -22.55 -15.63 -1.33
N LEU A 161 -21.78 -14.83 -0.57
CA LEU A 161 -20.38 -14.57 -0.88
C LEU A 161 -19.44 -15.67 -0.36
N TYR A 162 -18.50 -16.12 -1.21
CA TYR A 162 -17.51 -17.14 -0.88
C TYR A 162 -16.61 -16.75 0.31
N SER A 163 -16.50 -17.60 1.34
CA SER A 163 -15.90 -17.25 2.63
C SER A 163 -14.54 -17.91 2.95
N ASP A 164 -14.12 -18.93 2.20
CA ASP A 164 -12.89 -19.67 2.49
C ASP A 164 -11.62 -18.91 2.04
N THR A 165 -11.05 -18.14 2.97
CA THR A 165 -9.89 -17.27 2.75
C THR A 165 -8.57 -18.00 2.49
N LEU A 166 -8.47 -19.29 2.82
CA LEU A 166 -7.24 -20.07 2.64
C LEU A 166 -7.16 -20.74 1.26
N SER A 167 -8.23 -20.66 0.48
CA SER A 167 -8.29 -21.12 -0.90
C SER A 167 -7.36 -20.29 -1.79
N PHE A 168 -6.46 -20.96 -2.53
CA PHE A 168 -5.61 -20.28 -3.52
C PHE A 168 -6.40 -19.54 -4.60
N SER A 169 -7.65 -19.95 -4.84
CA SER A 169 -8.56 -19.30 -5.77
C SER A 169 -9.56 -18.37 -5.07
N TYR A 170 -9.30 -17.95 -3.82
CA TYR A 170 -10.24 -17.12 -3.04
C TYR A 170 -10.66 -15.87 -3.79
N ALA A 171 -9.72 -15.09 -4.32
CA ALA A 171 -10.04 -13.84 -5.03
C ALA A 171 -10.97 -14.07 -6.23
N LYS A 172 -10.73 -15.13 -7.00
CA LYS A 172 -11.56 -15.50 -8.16
C LYS A 172 -12.95 -15.96 -7.71
N LYS A 173 -13.02 -16.92 -6.78
CA LYS A 173 -14.29 -17.45 -6.27
C LYS A 173 -15.13 -16.38 -5.57
N ARG A 174 -14.48 -15.45 -4.86
CA ARG A 174 -15.14 -14.32 -4.20
C ARG A 174 -15.77 -13.37 -5.23
N LEU A 175 -15.05 -13.08 -6.31
CA LEU A 175 -15.57 -12.25 -7.40
C LEU A 175 -16.72 -12.93 -8.13
N GLU A 176 -16.61 -14.23 -8.41
CA GLU A 176 -17.68 -15.01 -9.07
C GLU A 176 -18.94 -15.14 -8.22
N SER A 177 -18.81 -15.17 -6.88
CA SER A 177 -19.95 -15.19 -5.96
C SER A 177 -20.61 -13.82 -5.77
N SER A 178 -19.95 -12.73 -6.15
CA SER A 178 -20.50 -11.38 -6.03
C SER A 178 -21.54 -11.09 -7.11
N ASP A 179 -22.54 -10.27 -6.77
CA ASP A 179 -23.52 -9.76 -7.72
C ASP A 179 -22.86 -8.92 -8.84
N GLU A 180 -23.51 -8.82 -10.01
CA GLU A 180 -23.01 -8.11 -11.20
C GLU A 180 -22.63 -6.66 -10.89
N ARG A 181 -23.42 -6.00 -10.03
CA ARG A 181 -23.14 -4.64 -9.59
C ARG A 181 -21.85 -4.55 -8.77
N GLU A 182 -21.63 -5.47 -7.84
CA GLU A 182 -20.41 -5.50 -7.02
C GLU A 182 -19.18 -5.83 -7.85
N GLN A 183 -19.30 -6.78 -8.79
CA GLN A 183 -18.24 -7.09 -9.74
C GLN A 183 -17.85 -5.84 -10.53
N LEU A 184 -18.82 -5.10 -11.05
CA LEU A 184 -18.58 -3.86 -11.79
C LEU A 184 -17.89 -2.79 -10.92
N GLU A 185 -18.28 -2.66 -9.65
CA GLU A 185 -17.64 -1.76 -8.69
C GLU A 185 -16.17 -2.15 -8.45
N ILE A 186 -15.88 -3.44 -8.25
CA ILE A 186 -14.52 -3.98 -8.10
C ILE A 186 -13.68 -3.71 -9.36
N TYR A 187 -14.22 -3.98 -10.56
CA TYR A 187 -13.51 -3.73 -11.81
C TYR A 187 -13.23 -2.24 -12.02
N ARG A 188 -14.20 -1.37 -11.72
CA ARG A 188 -14.04 0.08 -11.81
C ARG A 188 -12.98 0.58 -10.82
N ALA A 189 -12.98 0.05 -9.60
CA ALA A 189 -11.97 0.37 -8.58
C ALA A 189 -10.58 -0.08 -9.02
N GLY A 190 -10.45 -1.31 -9.54
CA GLY A 190 -9.21 -1.84 -10.10
C GLY A 190 -8.66 -1.02 -11.25
N TYR A 191 -9.53 -0.65 -12.20
CA TYR A 191 -9.15 0.21 -13.33
C TYR A 191 -8.66 1.60 -12.85
N LYS A 192 -9.40 2.24 -11.93
CA LYS A 192 -8.97 3.54 -11.38
C LYS A 192 -7.64 3.45 -10.63
N ALA A 193 -7.47 2.42 -9.80
CA ALA A 193 -6.21 2.18 -9.10
C ALA A 193 -5.04 2.01 -10.08
N PHE A 194 -5.24 1.24 -11.15
CA PHE A 194 -4.26 1.08 -12.22
C PHE A 194 -3.92 2.40 -12.92
N THR A 195 -4.93 3.22 -13.25
CA THR A 195 -4.71 4.53 -13.89
C THR A 195 -3.95 5.54 -13.02
N ILE A 196 -4.01 5.40 -11.68
CA ILE A 196 -3.22 6.22 -10.74
C ILE A 196 -1.82 5.63 -10.56
N LEU A 197 -1.71 4.30 -10.52
CA LEU A 197 -0.44 3.60 -10.33
C LEU A 197 0.52 3.82 -11.50
N MET A 198 0.02 3.82 -12.75
CA MET A 198 0.84 3.98 -13.96
C MET A 198 1.68 5.28 -13.98
N PRO A 199 1.11 6.48 -13.82
CA PRO A 199 1.91 7.71 -13.75
C PRO A 199 2.80 7.73 -12.51
N SER A 200 2.36 7.14 -11.39
CA SER A 200 3.15 7.05 -10.16
C SER A 200 4.44 6.24 -10.35
N ILE A 201 4.40 5.16 -11.14
CA ILE A 201 5.59 4.39 -11.52
C ILE A 201 6.57 5.25 -12.33
N GLY A 202 6.06 6.06 -13.26
CA GLY A 202 6.88 6.99 -14.04
C GLY A 202 7.61 8.00 -13.15
N VAL A 203 6.90 8.60 -12.19
CA VAL A 203 7.47 9.54 -11.22
C VAL A 203 8.51 8.85 -10.33
N CYS A 204 8.21 7.66 -9.79
CA CYS A 204 9.15 6.93 -8.93
C CYS A 204 10.41 6.50 -9.70
N SER A 205 10.27 6.08 -10.95
CA SER A 205 11.41 5.72 -11.81
C SER A 205 12.30 6.93 -12.10
N LEU A 206 11.69 8.09 -12.35
CA LEU A 206 12.43 9.34 -12.57
C LEU A 206 13.17 9.78 -11.31
N LEU A 207 12.53 9.69 -10.13
CA LEU A 207 13.20 9.95 -8.85
C LEU A 207 14.39 9.01 -8.62
N LEU A 208 14.23 7.71 -8.91
CA LEU A 208 15.32 6.74 -8.81
C LEU A 208 16.48 7.05 -9.74
N PHE A 209 16.18 7.46 -10.96
CA PHE A 209 17.20 7.86 -11.93
C PHE A 209 18.06 9.01 -11.40
N PHE A 210 17.45 10.05 -10.79
CA PHE A 210 18.22 11.15 -10.20
C PHE A 210 19.06 10.73 -8.99
N VAL A 211 18.57 9.80 -8.17
CA VAL A 211 19.34 9.29 -7.03
C VAL A 211 20.49 8.40 -7.50
N SER A 212 20.29 7.59 -8.55
CA SER A 212 21.26 6.62 -9.04
C SER A 212 22.41 7.20 -9.84
N THR A 213 22.23 8.35 -10.49
CA THR A 213 23.29 9.01 -11.28
C THR A 213 24.43 9.56 -10.42
N VAL A 214 24.18 9.81 -9.13
CA VAL A 214 25.14 10.44 -8.22
C VAL A 214 25.62 9.50 -7.10
N HIS A 215 24.83 8.46 -6.76
CA HIS A 215 25.11 7.58 -5.63
C HIS A 215 24.67 6.13 -5.88
N PHE A 216 25.28 5.18 -5.16
CA PHE A 216 24.72 3.83 -5.06
C PHE A 216 23.34 3.90 -4.40
N VAL A 217 22.33 3.32 -5.05
CA VAL A 217 20.90 3.62 -4.87
C VAL A 217 20.35 3.26 -3.46
N GLY A 218 21.13 2.53 -2.65
CA GLY A 218 20.84 2.32 -1.23
C GLY A 218 19.44 1.74 -0.97
N LEU A 219 18.69 2.34 -0.05
CA LEU A 219 17.34 1.88 0.32
C LEU A 219 16.21 2.51 -0.52
N ALA A 220 16.53 3.52 -1.34
CA ALA A 220 15.54 4.28 -2.11
C ALA A 220 14.61 3.42 -2.99
N PRO A 221 15.08 2.37 -3.72
CA PRO A 221 14.21 1.55 -4.58
C PRO A 221 13.17 0.80 -3.77
N PHE A 222 13.55 0.29 -2.60
CA PHE A 222 12.65 -0.43 -1.72
C PHE A 222 11.58 0.53 -1.17
N LEU A 223 11.97 1.70 -0.67
CA LEU A 223 11.02 2.68 -0.13
C LEU A 223 10.01 3.14 -1.20
N LEU A 224 10.47 3.38 -2.43
CA LEU A 224 9.58 3.75 -3.53
C LEU A 224 8.66 2.59 -3.95
N LEU A 225 9.14 1.35 -3.90
CA LEU A 225 8.29 0.17 -4.09
C LEU A 225 7.19 0.09 -3.03
N LEU A 226 7.51 0.34 -1.75
CA LEU A 226 6.52 0.41 -0.67
C LEU A 226 5.48 1.51 -0.91
N VAL A 227 5.91 2.68 -1.38
CA VAL A 227 5.01 3.79 -1.73
C VAL A 227 4.07 3.38 -2.86
N LEU A 228 4.58 2.74 -3.93
CA LEU A 228 3.77 2.28 -5.04
C LEU A 228 2.72 1.24 -4.61
N LEU A 229 3.12 0.26 -3.78
CA LEU A 229 2.21 -0.74 -3.23
C LEU A 229 1.12 -0.08 -2.37
N SER A 230 1.50 0.91 -1.55
CA SER A 230 0.57 1.66 -0.70
C SER A 230 -0.42 2.49 -1.52
N ILE A 231 0.05 3.19 -2.56
CA ILE A 231 -0.81 3.95 -3.50
C ILE A 231 -1.81 3.01 -4.16
N GLY A 232 -1.37 1.84 -4.63
CA GLY A 232 -2.24 0.85 -5.26
C GLY A 232 -3.35 0.37 -4.32
N LEU A 233 -2.99 -0.04 -3.11
CA LEU A 233 -3.95 -0.50 -2.09
C LEU A 233 -4.94 0.59 -1.68
N VAL A 234 -4.46 1.78 -1.36
CA VAL A 234 -5.30 2.91 -0.93
C VAL A 234 -6.24 3.32 -2.07
N SER A 235 -5.72 3.39 -3.30
CA SER A 235 -6.54 3.77 -4.47
C SER A 235 -7.63 2.74 -4.74
N PHE A 236 -7.31 1.44 -4.69
CA PHE A 236 -8.32 0.39 -4.85
C PHE A 236 -9.43 0.50 -3.81
N HIS A 237 -9.06 0.58 -2.53
CA HIS A 237 -10.03 0.68 -1.44
C HIS A 237 -10.82 1.99 -1.41
N HIS A 238 -10.27 3.08 -1.92
CA HIS A 238 -10.97 4.36 -2.01
C HIS A 238 -12.09 4.32 -3.06
N TYR A 239 -11.86 3.62 -4.17
CA TYR A 239 -12.84 3.53 -5.27
C TYR A 239 -13.77 2.32 -5.19
N SER A 240 -13.51 1.36 -4.30
CA SER A 240 -14.39 0.22 -4.02
C SER A 240 -15.48 0.55 -2.98
N VAL A 241 -15.70 1.83 -2.67
CA VAL A 241 -16.67 2.30 -1.66
C VAL A 241 -18.03 2.55 -2.28
#